data_AF-A0A4Y4AW34-F1
#
_entry.id   AF-A0A4Y4AW34-F1
#
_cell.length_a   1.000
_cell.length_b   1.000
_cell.length_c   1.000
_cell.angle_alpha   90.00
_cell.angle_beta   90.00
_cell.angle_gamma   90.00
#
_symmetry.space_group_name_H-M   'P 1'
#
loop_
_entity.id
_entity.type
_entity.pdbx_description
1 polymer ?
#
loop_
_entity_poly.entity_id
_entity_poly.type
_entity_poly.pdbx_seq_one_letter_code
_entity_poly.pdbx_strand_id
1 'polypeptide(L)'
;MTYLILSLVYQFFISGFEGDTVDSITQLVAENTMQLLTFFGADFYIKTIPQTTNILFYYNQQAVARMIEGCNAISVIILFISFVVSFSGKLKPTLLFVFGGSIFIYILNVIRIALLCLALYWFPEHQSLLHEIIFPLFIYGVVFILWVIWVNKFSLYAK
;
A
#
# COMPACT_ATOMS: atom_id res chain seq x y z
N MET A 1 13.65 12.91 -11.12
CA MET A 1 13.06 14.11 -10.50
C MET A 1 11.64 13.87 -9.98
N THR A 2 10.77 13.18 -10.73
CA THR A 2 9.39 12.86 -10.32
C THR A 2 9.29 12.17 -8.96
N TYR A 3 10.13 11.16 -8.69
CA TYR A 3 10.17 10.48 -7.38
C TYR A 3 10.41 11.45 -6.23
N LEU A 4 11.46 12.28 -6.33
CA LEU A 4 11.81 13.25 -5.27
C LEU A 4 10.68 14.25 -5.03
N ILE A 5 10.06 14.77 -6.09
CA ILE A 5 8.95 15.73 -5.97
C ILE A 5 7.76 15.07 -5.26
N LEU A 6 7.35 13.88 -5.72
CA LEU A 6 6.21 13.16 -5.12
C LEU A 6 6.50 12.73 -3.67
N SER A 7 7.71 12.27 -3.39
CA SER A 7 8.13 11.93 -2.03
C SER A 7 8.12 13.15 -1.10
N LEU A 8 8.58 14.32 -1.58
CA LEU A 8 8.53 15.56 -0.79
C LEU A 8 7.10 16.04 -0.55
N VAL A 9 6.23 15.96 -1.57
CA VAL A 9 4.80 16.28 -1.42
C VAL A 9 4.15 15.36 -0.38
N TYR A 10 4.45 14.07 -0.44
CA TYR A 10 3.92 13.10 0.53
C TYR A 10 4.47 13.36 1.94
N GLN A 11 5.75 13.68 2.07
CA GLN A 11 6.36 14.01 3.35
C GLN A 11 5.77 15.30 3.94
N PHE A 12 5.47 16.29 3.10
CA PHE A 12 4.76 17.50 3.53
C PHE A 12 3.32 17.20 3.98
N PHE A 13 2.61 16.33 3.25
CA PHE A 13 1.28 15.86 3.64
C PHE A 13 1.31 15.19 5.03
N ILE A 14 2.25 14.27 5.27
CA ILE A 14 2.41 13.62 6.58
C ILE A 14 2.76 14.65 7.66
N SER A 15 3.63 15.62 7.37
CA SER A 15 4.05 16.63 8.35
C SER A 15 2.92 17.53 8.86
N GLY A 16 1.76 17.55 8.17
CA GLY A 16 0.56 18.25 8.61
C GLY A 16 -0.25 17.49 9.67
N PHE A 17 0.01 16.20 9.87
CA PHE A 17 -0.53 15.41 10.97
C PHE A 17 0.43 15.56 12.15
N GLU A 18 0.02 16.30 13.17
CA GLU A 18 0.76 16.42 14.42
C GLU A 18 0.98 15.00 14.99
N GLY A 19 2.18 14.72 15.52
CA GLY A 19 2.75 13.38 15.79
C GLY A 19 1.96 12.44 16.72
N ASP A 20 0.75 12.82 17.08
CA ASP A 20 -0.20 12.10 17.92
C ASP A 20 -1.43 11.58 17.14
N THR A 21 -1.51 11.85 15.83
CA THR A 21 -2.66 11.49 14.98
C THR A 21 -2.25 10.63 13.78
N VAL A 22 -3.06 9.63 13.46
CA VAL A 22 -2.87 8.80 12.26
C VAL A 22 -3.31 9.59 11.03
N ASP A 23 -2.53 9.53 9.95
CA ASP A 23 -2.90 10.18 8.70
C ASP A 23 -4.17 9.58 8.07
N SER A 24 -4.91 10.40 7.34
CA SER A 24 -6.19 9.98 6.75
C SER A 24 -6.06 8.83 5.75
N ILE A 25 -4.91 8.68 5.08
CA ILE A 25 -4.70 7.59 4.11
C ILE A 25 -4.49 6.28 4.86
N THR A 26 -3.65 6.28 5.90
CA THR A 26 -3.44 5.10 6.74
C THR A 26 -4.73 4.66 7.43
N GLN A 27 -5.52 5.62 7.93
CA GLN A 27 -6.85 5.32 8.47
C GLN A 27 -7.78 4.71 7.41
N LEU A 28 -7.83 5.30 6.22
CA LEU A 28 -8.66 4.79 5.11
C LEU A 28 -8.25 3.36 4.69
N VAL A 29 -6.96 3.06 4.62
CA VAL A 29 -6.48 1.71 4.28
C VAL A 29 -6.84 0.71 5.38
N ALA A 30 -6.71 1.09 6.65
CA ALA A 30 -7.08 0.24 7.77
C ALA A 30 -8.59 -0.05 7.79
N GLU A 31 -9.43 0.95 7.55
CA GLU A 31 -10.88 0.79 7.45
C GLU A 31 -11.28 -0.11 6.28
N ASN A 32 -10.68 0.07 5.10
CA ASN A 32 -10.93 -0.80 3.94
C ASN A 32 -10.47 -2.25 4.20
N THR A 33 -9.37 -2.43 4.92
CA THR A 33 -8.89 -3.76 5.32
C THR A 33 -9.89 -4.43 6.28
N MET A 34 -10.39 -3.68 7.25
CA MET A 34 -11.42 -4.14 8.18
C MET A 34 -12.71 -4.53 7.44
N GLN A 35 -13.19 -3.66 6.55
CA GLN A 35 -14.38 -3.93 5.72
C GLN A 35 -14.20 -5.20 4.87
N LEU A 36 -13.02 -5.38 4.25
CA LEU A 36 -12.73 -6.58 3.47
C LEU A 36 -12.81 -7.84 4.33
N LEU A 37 -12.16 -7.86 5.50
CA LEU A 37 -12.14 -9.05 6.37
C LEU A 37 -13.51 -9.34 6.97
N THR A 38 -14.20 -8.32 7.49
CA THR A 38 -15.56 -8.47 8.03
C THR A 38 -16.57 -8.92 6.97
N PHE A 39 -16.40 -8.49 5.71
CA PHE A 39 -17.21 -8.99 4.60
C PHE A 39 -17.06 -10.52 4.40
N PHE A 40 -15.88 -11.09 4.67
CA PHE A 40 -15.65 -12.53 4.66
C PHE A 40 -16.04 -13.23 5.97
N GLY A 41 -16.71 -12.54 6.91
CA GLY A 41 -17.19 -13.11 8.18
C GLY A 41 -16.12 -13.22 9.27
N ALA A 42 -14.98 -12.55 9.11
CA ALA A 42 -13.95 -12.47 10.15
C ALA A 42 -14.41 -11.53 11.30
N ASP A 43 -14.25 -11.96 12.56
CA ASP A 43 -14.38 -11.08 13.73
C ASP A 43 -13.15 -10.17 13.82
N PHE A 44 -13.17 -9.10 13.03
CA PHE A 44 -12.05 -8.19 12.83
C PHE A 44 -12.43 -6.75 13.11
N TYR A 45 -11.63 -6.06 13.92
CA TYR A 45 -11.83 -4.63 14.22
C TYR A 45 -10.50 -3.91 14.39
N ILE A 46 -10.52 -2.59 14.21
CA ILE A 46 -9.36 -1.71 14.37
C ILE A 46 -9.48 -0.86 15.63
N LYS A 47 -8.35 -0.58 16.28
CA LYS A 47 -8.26 0.44 17.33
C LYS A 47 -7.09 1.36 17.06
N THR A 48 -7.35 2.66 17.07
CA THR A 48 -6.32 3.68 17.08
C THR A 48 -5.90 3.91 18.52
N ILE A 49 -4.59 3.88 18.80
CA ILE A 49 -4.10 4.27 20.13
C ILE A 49 -3.96 5.79 20.14
N PRO A 50 -4.63 6.51 21.05
CA PRO A 50 -4.44 7.96 21.21
C PRO A 50 -2.95 8.28 21.41
N GLN A 51 -2.47 9.37 20.83
CA GLN A 51 -1.06 9.83 20.96
C GLN A 51 -0.03 8.92 20.27
N THR A 52 -0.47 8.15 19.27
CA THR A 52 0.46 7.40 18.41
C THR A 52 -0.01 7.41 16.96
N THR A 53 0.93 7.28 16.02
CA THR A 53 0.66 7.14 14.59
C THR A 53 0.34 5.70 14.16
N ASN A 54 -0.08 4.85 15.12
CA ASN A 54 -0.25 3.42 14.91
C ASN A 54 -1.73 2.99 14.98
N ILE A 55 -2.14 2.11 14.07
CA ILE A 55 -3.42 1.41 14.15
C ILE A 55 -3.17 -0.05 14.52
N LEU A 56 -3.87 -0.55 15.55
CA LEU A 56 -3.86 -1.96 15.92
C LEU A 56 -5.00 -2.70 15.24
N PHE A 57 -4.65 -3.82 14.59
CA PHE A 57 -5.58 -4.78 14.04
C PHE A 57 -5.87 -5.87 15.08
N TYR A 58 -7.16 -6.14 15.30
CA TYR A 58 -7.62 -7.22 16.16
C TYR A 58 -8.39 -8.25 15.36
N TYR A 59 -8.13 -9.52 15.63
CA TYR A 59 -8.87 -10.66 15.10
C TYR A 59 -9.20 -11.62 16.24
N ASN A 60 -10.46 -12.05 16.38
CA ASN A 60 -10.94 -12.88 17.51
C ASN A 60 -10.50 -12.33 18.88
N GLN A 61 -10.64 -11.02 19.09
CA GLN A 61 -10.24 -10.28 20.31
C GLN A 61 -8.73 -10.25 20.62
N GLN A 62 -7.88 -10.77 19.73
CA GLN A 62 -6.42 -10.75 19.89
C GLN A 62 -5.78 -9.72 18.95
N ALA A 63 -4.78 -9.00 19.43
CA ALA A 63 -4.01 -8.06 18.61
C ALA A 63 -3.07 -8.85 17.68
N VAL A 64 -3.27 -8.73 16.35
CA VAL A 64 -2.55 -9.54 15.35
C VAL A 64 -1.47 -8.77 14.60
N ALA A 65 -1.69 -7.47 14.38
CA ALA A 65 -0.75 -6.65 13.62
C ALA A 65 -0.87 -5.18 14.02
N ARG A 66 0.21 -4.44 13.82
CA ARG A 66 0.24 -2.98 13.95
C ARG A 66 0.54 -2.38 12.58
N MET A 67 -0.33 -1.47 12.14
CA MET A 67 -0.13 -0.67 10.95
C MET A 67 0.53 0.65 11.30
N ILE A 68 1.51 1.03 10.50
CA ILE A 68 2.17 2.33 10.52
C ILE A 68 2.02 2.97 9.14
N GLU A 69 2.32 4.26 9.02
CA GLU A 69 2.21 5.05 7.79
C GLU A 69 2.88 4.40 6.58
N GLY A 70 4.02 3.71 6.77
CA GLY A 70 4.75 3.01 5.71
C GLY A 70 3.99 1.84 5.06
N CYS A 71 2.86 1.40 5.62
CA CYS A 71 2.07 0.28 5.09
C CYS A 71 0.93 0.70 4.16
N ASN A 72 0.68 2.01 3.98
CA ASN A 72 -0.49 2.53 3.26
C ASN A 72 -0.40 2.52 1.71
N ALA A 73 0.59 1.82 1.14
CA ALA A 73 0.91 1.72 -0.29
C ALA A 73 1.48 2.97 -0.97
N ILE A 74 1.45 4.16 -0.34
CA ILE A 74 1.77 5.41 -1.04
C ILE A 74 3.21 5.43 -1.57
N SER A 75 4.18 4.96 -0.80
CA SER A 75 5.57 4.87 -1.28
C SER A 75 5.72 3.98 -2.52
N VAL A 76 4.95 2.88 -2.59
CA VAL A 76 4.95 1.95 -3.74
C VAL A 76 4.27 2.58 -4.94
N ILE A 77 3.18 3.31 -4.73
CA ILE A 77 2.47 4.07 -5.79
C ILE A 77 3.38 5.17 -6.34
N ILE A 78 4.05 5.95 -5.48
CA ILE A 78 5.00 6.99 -5.90
C ILE A 78 6.12 6.39 -6.75
N LEU A 79 6.69 5.26 -6.32
CA LEU A 79 7.71 4.54 -7.08
C LEU A 79 7.18 4.11 -8.45
N PHE A 80 5.98 3.52 -8.49
CA PHE A 80 5.33 3.10 -9.73
C PHE A 80 5.12 4.27 -10.71
N ILE A 81 4.52 5.37 -10.24
CA ILE A 81 4.26 6.58 -11.04
C ILE A 81 5.56 7.16 -11.58
N SER A 82 6.58 7.25 -10.73
CA SER A 82 7.86 7.85 -11.11
C SER A 82 8.54 7.11 -12.25
N PHE A 83 8.49 5.78 -12.23
CA PHE A 83 9.02 4.95 -13.31
C PHE A 83 8.22 5.14 -14.59
N VAL A 84 6.89 5.04 -14.53
CA VAL A 84 6.00 5.17 -15.70
C VAL A 84 6.20 6.51 -16.41
N VAL A 85 6.27 7.60 -15.63
CA VAL A 85 6.50 8.96 -16.15
C VAL A 85 7.89 9.10 -16.79
N SER A 86 8.93 8.48 -16.23
CA SER A 86 10.30 8.54 -16.76
C SER A 86 10.45 7.94 -18.17
N PHE A 87 9.55 7.03 -18.57
CA PHE A 87 9.55 6.38 -19.90
C PHE A 87 8.33 6.76 -20.74
N SER A 88 7.60 7.80 -20.33
CA SER A 88 6.37 8.23 -21.00
C SER A 88 6.64 9.05 -22.26
N GLY A 89 5.95 8.71 -23.35
CA GLY A 89 5.93 9.53 -24.58
C GLY A 89 4.65 10.33 -24.73
N LYS A 90 3.51 9.64 -24.79
CA LYS A 90 2.19 10.27 -24.95
C LYS A 90 1.53 10.46 -23.58
N LEU A 91 1.08 11.67 -23.27
CA LEU A 91 0.47 12.01 -21.96
C LEU A 91 -0.83 11.25 -21.68
N LYS A 92 -1.73 11.09 -22.66
CA LYS A 92 -3.03 10.42 -22.48
C LYS A 92 -2.93 8.95 -22.01
N PRO A 93 -2.22 8.04 -22.72
CA PRO A 93 -2.09 6.65 -22.26
C PRO A 93 -1.32 6.55 -20.94
N THR A 94 -0.37 7.46 -20.70
CA THR A 94 0.38 7.53 -19.45
C THR A 94 -0.53 7.83 -18.27
N LEU A 95 -1.39 8.84 -18.37
CA LEU A 95 -2.33 9.19 -17.30
C LEU A 95 -3.32 8.07 -17.02
N LEU A 96 -3.88 7.43 -18.06
CA LEU A 96 -4.80 6.30 -17.88
C LEU A 96 -4.11 5.10 -17.21
N PHE A 97 -2.89 4.78 -17.62
CA PHE A 97 -2.12 3.67 -17.06
C PHE A 97 -1.68 3.95 -15.62
N VAL A 98 -1.22 5.17 -15.34
CA VAL A 98 -0.89 5.60 -13.98
C VAL A 98 -2.10 5.51 -13.07
N PHE A 99 -3.25 6.04 -13.50
CA PHE A 99 -4.46 6.04 -12.70
C PHE A 99 -4.96 4.62 -12.42
N GLY A 100 -5.10 3.80 -13.48
CA GLY A 100 -5.54 2.41 -13.33
C GLY A 100 -4.56 1.56 -12.52
N GLY A 101 -3.26 1.72 -12.77
CA GLY A 101 -2.21 1.01 -12.02
C GLY A 101 -2.17 1.41 -10.54
N SER A 102 -2.37 2.68 -10.22
CA SER A 102 -2.39 3.16 -8.83
C SER A 102 -3.57 2.59 -8.05
N ILE A 103 -4.77 2.57 -8.65
CA ILE A 103 -5.96 1.93 -8.06
C ILE A 103 -5.73 0.44 -7.85
N PHE A 104 -5.17 -0.25 -8.85
CA PHE A 104 -4.89 -1.67 -8.76
C PHE A 104 -3.87 -1.99 -7.65
N ILE A 105 -2.78 -1.23 -7.55
CA ILE A 105 -1.78 -1.37 -6.47
C ILE A 105 -2.42 -1.12 -5.10
N TYR A 106 -3.28 -0.10 -4.99
CA TYR A 106 -4.01 0.20 -3.76
C TYR A 106 -4.88 -0.98 -3.29
N ILE A 107 -5.71 -1.53 -4.19
CA ILE A 107 -6.57 -2.69 -3.89
C ILE A 107 -5.74 -3.88 -3.44
N LEU A 108 -4.65 -4.19 -4.16
CA LEU A 108 -3.74 -5.27 -3.79
C LEU A 108 -3.07 -5.04 -2.44
N ASN A 109 -2.77 -3.79 -2.07
CA ASN A 109 -2.21 -3.50 -0.76
C ASN A 109 -3.23 -3.76 0.37
N VAL A 110 -4.50 -3.40 0.20
CA VAL A 110 -5.56 -3.73 1.17
C VAL A 110 -5.66 -5.25 1.34
N ILE A 111 -5.67 -6.00 0.23
CA ILE A 111 -5.69 -7.47 0.26
C ILE A 111 -4.43 -8.02 0.94
N ARG A 112 -3.25 -7.47 0.64
CA ARG A 112 -1.97 -7.85 1.26
C ARG A 112 -2.01 -7.69 2.79
N ILE A 113 -2.52 -6.56 3.29
CA ILE A 113 -2.63 -6.33 4.74
C ILE A 113 -3.64 -7.31 5.36
N ALA A 114 -4.77 -7.53 4.72
CA ALA A 114 -5.78 -8.48 5.20
C ALA A 114 -5.21 -9.90 5.32
N LEU A 115 -4.51 -10.37 4.27
CA LEU A 115 -3.85 -11.67 4.26
C LEU A 115 -2.72 -11.75 5.28
N LEU A 116 -1.94 -10.69 5.46
CA LEU A 116 -0.90 -10.64 6.49
C LEU A 116 -1.52 -10.78 7.89
N CYS A 117 -2.59 -10.06 8.20
CA CYS A 117 -3.24 -10.14 9.51
C CYS A 117 -3.74 -11.56 9.80
N LEU A 118 -4.37 -12.22 8.83
CA LEU A 118 -4.80 -13.61 8.97
C LEU A 118 -3.61 -14.57 9.10
N ALA A 119 -2.58 -14.41 8.27
CA ALA A 119 -1.40 -15.27 8.32
C ALA A 119 -0.65 -15.15 9.66
N LEU A 120 -0.52 -13.94 10.21
CA LEU A 120 0.12 -13.70 11.51
C LEU A 120 -0.68 -14.29 12.67
N TYR A 121 -2.01 -14.36 12.57
CA TYR A 121 -2.82 -15.02 13.58
C TYR A 121 -2.55 -16.53 13.67
N TRP A 122 -2.47 -17.20 12.52
CA TRP A 122 -2.26 -18.65 12.47
C TRP A 122 -0.78 -19.05 12.57
N PHE A 123 0.14 -18.20 12.10
CA PHE A 123 1.58 -18.45 12.03
C PHE A 123 2.40 -17.28 12.63
N PRO A 124 2.21 -16.95 13.92
CA PRO A 124 2.91 -15.82 14.55
C PRO A 124 4.44 -16.00 14.57
N GLU A 125 4.93 -17.24 14.65
CA GLU A 125 6.36 -17.54 14.63
C GLU A 125 7.06 -17.13 13.32
N HIS A 126 6.31 -16.96 12.23
CA HIS A 126 6.84 -16.62 10.90
C HIS A 126 6.65 -15.14 10.57
N GLN A 127 6.43 -14.30 11.59
CA GLN A 127 6.13 -12.88 11.40
C GLN A 127 7.19 -12.15 10.56
N SER A 128 8.47 -12.31 10.88
CA SER A 128 9.56 -11.65 10.14
C SER A 128 9.57 -12.07 8.68
N LEU A 129 9.49 -13.37 8.41
CA LEU A 129 9.48 -13.91 7.04
C LEU A 129 8.27 -13.41 6.24
N LEU A 130 7.08 -13.43 6.83
CA LEU A 130 5.87 -12.94 6.17
C LEU A 130 5.97 -11.44 5.89
N HIS A 131 6.22 -10.64 6.93
CA HIS A 131 6.15 -9.19 6.86
C HIS A 131 7.31 -8.54 6.11
N GLU A 132 8.53 -9.06 6.27
CA GLU A 132 9.76 -8.46 5.72
C GLU A 132 10.09 -9.01 4.32
N ILE A 133 9.65 -10.22 3.99
CA ILE A 133 10.05 -10.91 2.74
C ILE A 133 8.84 -11.15 1.85
N ILE A 134 7.92 -12.03 2.25
CA ILE A 134 6.86 -12.54 1.35
C ILE A 134 5.94 -11.41 0.87
N PHE A 135 5.36 -10.66 1.81
CA PHE A 135 4.35 -9.67 1.47
C PHE A 135 4.94 -8.43 0.75
N PRO A 136 6.15 -7.93 1.07
CA PRO A 136 6.83 -6.94 0.25
C PRO A 136 7.18 -7.47 -1.14
N LEU A 137 7.76 -8.68 -1.23
CA LEU A 137 8.13 -9.27 -2.52
C LEU A 137 6.92 -9.41 -3.46
N PHE A 138 5.76 -9.77 -2.92
CA PHE A 138 4.51 -9.85 -3.68
C PHE A 138 4.16 -8.51 -4.35
N ILE A 139 4.09 -7.41 -3.60
CA ILE A 139 3.68 -6.12 -4.18
C ILE A 139 4.73 -5.56 -5.13
N TYR A 140 6.02 -5.71 -4.83
CA TYR A 140 7.09 -5.28 -5.73
C TYR A 140 7.14 -6.12 -7.01
N GLY A 141 6.86 -7.43 -6.92
CA GLY A 141 6.72 -8.30 -8.09
C GLY A 141 5.60 -7.85 -9.02
N VAL A 142 4.43 -7.49 -8.46
CA VAL A 142 3.31 -6.95 -9.25
C VAL A 142 3.69 -5.62 -9.90
N VAL A 143 4.30 -4.70 -9.16
CA VAL A 143 4.75 -3.41 -9.70
C VAL A 143 5.75 -3.60 -10.84
N PHE A 144 6.69 -4.53 -10.69
CA PHE A 144 7.64 -4.89 -11.73
C PHE A 144 6.93 -5.43 -12.98
N ILE A 145 5.94 -6.31 -12.83
CA ILE A 145 5.13 -6.80 -13.96
C ILE A 145 4.39 -5.65 -14.65
N LEU A 146 3.79 -4.72 -13.88
CA LEU A 146 3.14 -3.54 -14.45
C LEU A 146 4.13 -2.66 -15.24
N TRP A 147 5.36 -2.51 -14.75
CA TRP A 147 6.42 -1.83 -15.49
C TRP A 147 6.79 -2.54 -16.79
N VAL A 148 6.92 -3.87 -16.77
CA VAL A 148 7.18 -4.66 -17.98
C VAL A 148 6.05 -4.49 -18.99
N ILE A 149 4.79 -4.50 -18.54
CA ILE A 149 3.62 -4.25 -19.41
C ILE A 149 3.67 -2.84 -20.00
N TRP A 150 3.98 -1.83 -19.17
CA TRP A 150 4.10 -0.43 -19.61
C TRP A 150 5.17 -0.26 -20.69
N VAL A 151 6.39 -0.77 -20.42
CA VAL A 151 7.53 -0.65 -21.32
C VAL A 151 7.24 -1.29 -22.67
N ASN A 152 6.69 -2.51 -22.67
CA ASN A 152 6.45 -3.26 -23.90
C ASN A 152 5.27 -2.74 -24.73
N LYS A 153 4.21 -2.22 -24.12
CA LYS A 153 2.97 -1.86 -24.85
C LYS A 153 2.76 -0.37 -25.06
N PHE A 154 3.34 0.49 -24.23
CA PHE A 154 2.93 1.90 -24.17
C PHE A 154 4.08 2.90 -24.10
N SER A 155 5.29 2.48 -23.74
CA SER A 155 6.44 3.38 -23.68
C SER A 155 6.87 3.87 -25.06
N LEU A 156 7.71 4.91 -25.10
CA LEU A 156 8.35 5.42 -26.33
C LEU A 156 9.05 4.33 -27.17
N TYR A 157 9.41 3.21 -26.55
CA TYR A 157 10.12 2.09 -27.16
C TYR A 157 9.19 0.95 -27.61
N ALA A 158 7.89 1.04 -27.35
CA ALA A 158 6.91 0.12 -27.91
C ALA A 158 6.84 0.35 -29.43
N LYS A 159 7.41 -0.60 -30.19
CA LYS A 159 7.29 -0.68 -31.65
C LYS A 159 5.98 -1.36 -32.03
#